data_AF-A0A1I7XUY6-F1
#
_entry.id   AF-A0A1I7XUY6-F1
#
_cell.length_a   1.000
_cell.length_b   1.000
_cell.length_c   1.000
_cell.angle_alpha   90.00
_cell.angle_beta   90.00
_cell.angle_gamma   90.00
#
_symmetry.space_group_name_H-M   'P 1'
#
loop_
_entity.id
_entity.type
_entity.pdbx_description
1 polymer ?
#
loop_
_entity_poly.entity_id
_entity_poly.type
_entity_poly.pdbx_seq_one_letter_code
_entity_poly.pdbx_strand_id
1 'polypeptide(L)'
;MIGEQFGEEMSLICGLVCNVRNKGSKISVWTGDWSAEESNFKIGQVLKHKLMTADTPKNCPSPLFDALKYEDHDSCQKKSGSTVKARLTIRPDSEVLEKN
;
A
#
# COMPACT_ATOMS: atom_id res chain seq x y z
N MET A 1 6.32 -3.62 10.35
CA MET A 1 7.29 -2.61 10.81
C MET A 1 7.95 -3.13 12.07
N ILE A 2 7.57 -2.69 13.28
CA ILE A 2 8.27 -3.10 14.52
C ILE A 2 8.09 -4.60 14.82
N GLY A 3 6.92 -5.19 14.52
CA GLY A 3 6.69 -6.62 14.70
C GLY A 3 7.11 -7.51 13.52
N GLU A 4 7.86 -6.98 12.55
CA GLU A 4 8.46 -7.75 11.43
C GLU A 4 7.49 -8.66 10.65
N GLN A 5 6.22 -8.26 10.56
CA GLN A 5 5.13 -9.07 10.00
C GLN A 5 5.16 -9.25 8.47
N PHE A 6 6.18 -8.75 7.78
CA PHE A 6 6.33 -8.86 6.32
C PHE A 6 7.15 -10.09 5.90
N GLY A 7 7.63 -10.90 6.85
CA GLY A 7 8.36 -12.13 6.56
C GLY A 7 9.68 -11.86 5.83
N GLU A 8 9.96 -12.63 4.78
CA GLU A 8 11.18 -12.51 3.97
C GLU A 8 11.34 -11.14 3.30
N GLU A 9 10.21 -10.46 3.04
CA GLU A 9 10.19 -9.15 2.38
C GLU A 9 10.50 -7.99 3.33
N MET A 10 10.76 -8.27 4.61
CA MET A 10 11.05 -7.23 5.61
C MET A 10 12.26 -6.36 5.25
N SER A 11 13.27 -6.96 4.60
CA SER A 11 14.48 -6.25 4.15
C SER A 11 14.21 -5.18 3.09
N LEU A 12 13.10 -5.28 2.37
CA LEU A 12 12.67 -4.31 1.38
C LEU A 12 11.89 -3.15 1.98
N ILE A 13 11.46 -3.21 3.25
CA ILE A 13 10.67 -2.15 3.88
C ILE A 13 11.59 -1.01 4.33
N CYS A 14 11.40 0.19 3.76
CA CYS A 14 12.12 1.39 4.19
C CYS A 14 11.42 2.11 5.36
N GLY A 15 10.09 2.17 5.31
CA GLY A 15 9.34 2.96 6.29
C GLY A 15 7.87 3.10 5.98
N LEU A 16 7.16 3.80 6.86
CA LEU A 16 5.76 4.16 6.72
C LEU A 16 5.61 5.67 6.82
N VAL A 17 4.75 6.23 5.98
CA VAL A 17 4.41 7.65 5.93
C VAL A 17 2.92 7.82 6.14
N CYS A 18 2.54 8.72 7.03
CA CYS A 18 1.16 9.17 7.20
C CYS A 18 1.05 10.63 6.76
N ASN A 19 0.12 10.91 5.85
CA ASN A 19 -0.17 12.25 5.36
C ASN A 19 -1.59 12.63 5.78
N VAL A 20 -1.73 13.45 6.81
CA VAL A 20 -3.02 14.01 7.22
C VAL A 20 -3.35 15.23 6.35
N ARG A 21 -4.52 15.22 5.68
CA ARG A 21 -4.96 16.28 4.76
C ARG A 21 -6.49 16.45 4.84
N ASN A 22 -6.98 17.65 4.56
CA ASN A 22 -8.42 17.95 4.56
C ASN A 22 -9.22 17.13 3.55
N LYS A 23 -8.63 16.78 2.40
CA LYS A 23 -9.29 15.99 1.34
C LYS A 23 -9.22 14.47 1.55
N GLY A 24 -8.70 14.03 2.69
CA GLY A 24 -8.48 12.62 3.00
C GLY A 24 -7.02 12.34 3.32
N SER A 25 -6.82 11.61 4.41
CA SER A 25 -5.50 11.18 4.84
C SER A 25 -4.99 10.04 3.97
N LYS A 26 -3.67 9.94 3.81
CA LYS A 26 -3.00 8.82 3.13
C LYS A 26 -2.05 8.13 4.08
N ILE A 27 -1.99 6.81 4.00
CA ILE A 27 -0.97 6.00 4.66
C ILE A 27 -0.23 5.24 3.54
N SER A 28 1.09 5.27 3.56
CA SER A 28 1.92 4.66 2.54
C SER A 28 3.07 3.90 3.19
N VAL A 29 3.41 2.73 2.65
CA VAL A 29 4.62 2.00 2.99
C VAL A 29 5.59 2.16 1.83
N TRP A 30 6.83 2.52 2.12
CA TRP A 30 7.88 2.68 1.12
C TRP A 30 8.75 1.43 1.09
N THR A 31 9.03 0.95 -0.12
CA THR A 31 9.94 -0.17 -0.35
C THR A 31 11.21 0.28 -1.05
N GLY A 32 12.30 -0.47 -0.86
CA GLY A 32 13.64 -0.10 -1.33
C GLY A 32 13.89 -0.37 -2.81
N ASP A 33 13.12 -1.29 -3.41
CA ASP A 33 13.23 -1.65 -4.82
C ASP A 33 11.84 -1.72 -5.47
N TRP A 34 11.57 -0.80 -6.39
CA TRP A 34 10.30 -0.74 -7.11
C TRP A 34 10.18 -1.81 -8.20
N SER A 35 11.31 -2.37 -8.66
CA SER A 35 11.36 -3.38 -9.71
C SER A 35 11.10 -4.79 -9.20
N ALA A 36 11.24 -5.02 -7.89
CA ALA A 36 10.91 -6.27 -7.19
C ALA A 36 9.38 -6.50 -7.10
N GLU A 37 8.72 -6.68 -8.24
CA GLU A 37 7.26 -6.70 -8.36
C GLU A 37 6.59 -7.77 -7.49
N GLU A 38 7.14 -8.99 -7.47
CA GLU A 38 6.60 -10.09 -6.66
C GLU A 38 6.66 -9.79 -5.16
N SER A 39 7.81 -9.30 -4.69
CA SER A 39 8.00 -8.87 -3.30
C SER A 39 7.06 -7.73 -2.93
N ASN A 40 6.94 -6.71 -3.79
CA ASN A 40 6.04 -5.58 -3.57
C ASN A 40 4.57 -6.03 -3.53
N PHE A 41 4.19 -7.03 -4.35
CA PHE A 41 2.87 -7.64 -4.29
C PHE A 41 2.63 -8.40 -2.98
N LYS A 42 3.59 -9.23 -2.54
CA LYS A 42 3.51 -9.95 -1.24
C LYS A 42 3.38 -8.99 -0.06
N ILE A 43 4.16 -7.91 -0.04
CA ILE A 43 4.04 -6.83 0.96
C ILE A 43 2.62 -6.24 0.92
N GLY A 44 2.09 -5.95 -0.28
CA GLY A 44 0.74 -5.45 -0.47
C GLY A 44 -0.34 -6.42 0.03
N GLN A 45 -0.16 -7.74 -0.14
CA GLN A 45 -1.08 -8.76 0.38
C GLN A 45 -1.07 -8.80 1.92
N VAL A 46 0.11 -8.68 2.55
CA VAL A 46 0.21 -8.56 4.00
C VAL A 46 -0.52 -7.32 4.50
N LEU A 47 -0.33 -6.17 3.83
CA LEU A 47 -1.05 -4.93 4.16
C LEU A 47 -2.56 -5.10 4.05
N LYS A 48 -3.05 -5.65 2.92
CA LYS A 48 -4.46 -5.96 2.72
C LYS A 48 -4.99 -6.81 3.87
N HIS A 49 -4.36 -7.95 4.16
CA HIS A 49 -4.81 -8.87 5.19
C HIS A 49 -4.89 -8.21 6.57
N LYS A 50 -3.85 -7.47 6.97
CA LYS A 50 -3.82 -6.78 8.27
C LYS A 50 -4.86 -5.67 8.36
N LEU A 51 -5.12 -4.92 7.30
CA LEU A 51 -6.15 -3.87 7.29
C LEU A 51 -7.57 -4.43 7.28
N MET A 52 -7.80 -5.57 6.61
CA MET A 52 -9.10 -6.23 6.57
C MET A 52 -9.47 -6.94 7.88
N THR A 53 -8.47 -7.37 8.65
CA THR A 53 -8.65 -8.08 9.93
C THR A 53 -8.43 -7.18 11.15
N ALA A 54 -8.11 -5.90 10.95
CA ALA A 54 -7.93 -4.95 12.02
C ALA A 54 -9.23 -4.77 12.80
N ASP A 55 -9.15 -4.82 14.13
CA ASP A 55 -10.24 -4.38 14.99
C ASP A 55 -10.38 -2.86 14.86
N THR A 56 -11.54 -2.41 14.39
CA THR A 56 -11.78 -1.00 14.05
C THR A 56 -12.96 -0.47 14.85
N PRO A 57 -12.95 0.82 15.23
CA PRO A 57 -14.09 1.44 15.88
C PRO A 57 -15.37 1.27 15.04
N LYS A 58 -16.52 1.07 15.68
CA LYS A 58 -17.82 0.82 15.01
C LYS A 58 -18.23 1.90 13.99
N ASN A 59 -17.69 3.11 14.11
CA ASN A 59 -17.96 4.23 13.23
C ASN A 59 -16.96 4.34 12.06
N CYS A 60 -16.06 3.38 11.89
CA CYS A 60 -15.13 3.32 10.78
C CYS A 60 -15.78 2.57 9.59
N PRO A 61 -15.66 3.07 8.35
CA PRO A 61 -16.11 2.32 7.18
C PRO A 61 -15.32 1.02 7.04
N SER A 62 -16.00 -0.03 6.59
CA SER A 62 -15.37 -1.28 6.18
C SER A 62 -15.68 -1.53 4.70
N PRO A 63 -14.68 -1.81 3.85
CA PRO A 63 -13.25 -1.89 4.17
C PRO A 63 -12.63 -0.51 4.50
N LEU A 64 -11.49 -0.51 5.22
CA LEU A 64 -10.76 0.72 5.57
C LEU A 64 -10.15 1.45 4.37
N PHE A 65 -10.12 0.82 3.20
CA PHE A 65 -9.50 1.32 1.99
C PHE A 65 -10.23 0.78 0.75
N ASP A 66 -10.29 1.58 -0.33
CA ASP A 66 -10.89 1.15 -1.59
C ASP A 66 -9.92 0.30 -2.43
N ALA A 67 -8.65 0.69 -2.46
CA ALA A 67 -7.58 -0.03 -3.14
C ALA A 67 -6.20 0.35 -2.58
N LEU A 68 -5.29 -0.62 -2.50
CA LEU A 68 -3.87 -0.37 -2.32
C LEU A 68 -3.23 -0.22 -3.70
N LYS A 69 -2.52 0.89 -3.90
CA LYS A 69 -1.84 1.21 -5.16
C LYS A 69 -0.36 1.30 -4.92
N TYR A 70 0.42 0.53 -5.68
CA TYR A 70 1.87 0.64 -5.68
C TYR A 70 2.31 1.62 -6.78
N GLU A 71 2.98 2.70 -6.39
CA GLU A 71 3.46 3.75 -7.28
C GLU A 71 4.97 3.92 -7.05
N ASP A 72 5.78 3.92 -8.12
CA ASP A 72 7.23 4.15 -7.98
C ASP A 72 7.54 5.63 -7.70
N HIS A 73 8.58 5.86 -6.90
CA HIS A 73 8.92 7.21 -6.42
C HIS A 73 9.26 8.18 -7.56
N ASP A 74 9.95 7.72 -8.60
CA ASP A 74 10.37 8.58 -9.72
C ASP A 74 9.15 9.15 -10.47
N SER A 75 8.16 8.29 -10.75
CA SER A 75 6.88 8.70 -11.32
C SER A 75 6.09 9.61 -10.38
N CYS A 76 6.09 9.34 -9.07
CA CYS A 76 5.45 10.21 -8.07
C CYS A 76 6.08 11.60 -8.00
N GLN A 77 7.38 11.72 -8.21
CA GLN A 77 8.12 13.00 -8.15
C GLN A 77 7.92 13.83 -9.41
N LYS A 78 7.82 13.19 -10.59
CA LYS A 78 7.70 13.88 -11.88
C LYS A 78 6.28 14.30 -12.24
N LYS A 79 5.26 13.85 -11.50
CA LYS A 79 3.86 14.14 -11.83
C LYS A 79 3.53 15.63 -11.71
N SER A 80 2.74 16.14 -12.65
CA SER A 80 2.11 17.46 -12.56
C SER A 80 0.69 17.42 -11.99
N GLY A 81 0.11 16.23 -11.86
CA GLY A 81 -1.27 16.00 -11.41
C GLY A 81 -1.39 15.32 -10.04
N SER A 82 -2.64 15.10 -9.61
CA SER A 82 -2.93 14.46 -8.33
C SER A 82 -2.64 12.95 -8.27
N THR A 83 -2.60 12.29 -9.43
CA THR A 83 -2.52 10.82 -9.58
C THR A 83 -1.31 10.39 -10.38
N VAL A 84 -0.79 9.21 -10.07
CA VAL A 84 0.26 8.49 -10.82
C VAL A 84 -0.35 7.20 -11.34
N LYS A 85 0.18 6.66 -12.44
CA LYS A 85 -0.20 5.31 -12.87
C LYS A 85 0.34 4.31 -11.86
N ALA A 86 -0.55 3.56 -11.21
CA ALA A 86 -0.16 2.50 -10.30
C ALA A 86 0.44 1.33 -11.08
N ARG A 87 1.56 0.77 -10.62
CA ARG A 87 2.16 -0.44 -11.19
C ARG A 87 1.38 -1.69 -10.79
N LEU A 88 0.91 -1.72 -9.55
CA LEU A 88 0.10 -2.78 -8.97
C LEU A 88 -1.12 -2.18 -8.29
N THR A 89 -2.27 -2.82 -8.46
CA THR A 89 -3.48 -2.51 -7.70
C THR A 89 -3.93 -3.76 -6.95
N ILE A 90 -4.21 -3.62 -5.65
CA ILE A 90 -4.80 -4.67 -4.82
C ILE A 90 -6.10 -4.14 -4.23
N ARG A 91 -7.20 -4.82 -4.51
CA ARG A 91 -8.53 -4.49 -3.99
C ARG A 91 -8.88 -5.37 -2.79
N PRO A 92 -9.74 -4.91 -1.87
CA PRO A 92 -10.28 -5.73 -0.78
C PRO A 92 -10.86 -7.06 -1.27
N ASP A 93 -11.55 -7.04 -2.41
CA ASP A 93 -12.34 -8.18 -2.90
C ASP A 93 -11.56 -9.08 -3.89
N SER A 94 -10.36 -8.66 -4.32
CA SER A 94 -9.58 -9.38 -5.33
C SER A 94 -8.37 -10.08 -4.70
N GLU A 95 -8.23 -11.37 -4.95
CA GLU A 95 -7.03 -12.15 -4.61
C GLU A 95 -5.98 -12.12 -5.72
N VAL A 96 -6.30 -11.52 -6.87
CA VAL A 96 -5.45 -11.55 -8.07
C VAL A 96 -4.70 -10.24 -8.21
N LEU A 97 -3.45 -10.33 -8.67
CA LEU A 97 -2.64 -9.17 -9.05
C LEU A 97 -3.21 -8.50 -10.31
N GLU A 98 -3.73 -7.28 -10.17
CA GLU A 98 -4.06 -6.42 -11.30
C GLU A 98 -2.83 -5.58 -11.67
N LYS A 99 -2.16 -5.96 -12.76
CA LYS A 99 -1.08 -5.19 -13.39
C LYS A 99 -1.70 -4.14 -14.31
N ASN A 100 -1.22 -2.89 -14.27
CA ASN A 100 -1.71 -1.80 -15.13
C ASN A 100 -0.71 -1.38 -16.22
#